data_AF-A0A7J9VV86-F1
#
_entry.id   AF-A0A7J9VV86-F1
#
_cell.length_a   1.000
_cell.length_b   1.000
_cell.length_c   1.000
_cell.angle_alpha   90.00
_cell.angle_beta   90.00
_cell.angle_gamma   90.00
#
_symmetry.space_group_name_H-M   'P 1'
#
loop_
_entity.id
_entity.type
_entity.pdbx_description
1 polymer ?
#
loop_
_entity_poly.entity_id
_entity_poly.type
_entity_poly.pdbx_seq_one_letter_code
_entity_poly.pdbx_strand_id
1 'polypeptide(L)'
;MDVHIRYHPLLAAAPERAMVQTPEAKTSAALASQRSPSPPQGPGELLEYERALAVRPVPAPPGTVHEDVLVPARGFLPARLLPAGDVMRIVDVEGQQVADLIFYDPANLKNLSSMTNTVLVNRTWRITTGHAFYAKLGQRMATIIEDTVGTNVVLGGFCNPDLNQLRYGITGTHSCRANLAASMTA
;
A
#
# COMPACT_ATOMS: atom_id res chain seq x y z
N MET A 1 -0.60 10.60 4.17
CA MET A 1 -1.42 9.49 3.60
C MET A 1 -2.09 8.76 4.75
N ASP A 2 -3.39 8.47 4.63
CA ASP A 2 -4.16 7.61 5.53
C ASP A 2 -5.20 6.89 4.66
N VAL A 3 -5.02 5.58 4.48
CA VAL A 3 -5.79 4.75 3.54
C VAL A 3 -6.25 3.49 4.23
N HIS A 4 -7.54 3.19 4.16
CA HIS A 4 -8.16 2.03 4.79
C HIS A 4 -8.62 1.07 3.71
N ILE A 5 -8.22 -0.20 3.84
CA ILE A 5 -8.45 -1.23 2.85
C ILE A 5 -9.14 -2.41 3.53
N ARG A 6 -10.37 -2.71 3.12
CA ARG A 6 -11.15 -3.85 3.59
C ARG A 6 -10.89 -5.08 2.74
N TYR A 7 -10.64 -6.23 3.38
CA TYR A 7 -10.44 -7.50 2.70
C TYR A 7 -11.76 -8.24 2.45
N HIS A 8 -11.84 -8.90 1.29
CA HIS A 8 -12.98 -9.69 0.89
C HIS A 8 -12.62 -11.17 0.84
N PRO A 9 -13.59 -12.07 1.09
CA PRO A 9 -13.39 -13.47 0.80
C PRO A 9 -13.12 -13.65 -0.71
N LEU A 10 -12.14 -14.48 -1.05
CA LEU A 10 -11.84 -14.86 -2.43
C LEU A 10 -12.90 -15.85 -2.94
N LEU A 11 -14.09 -15.35 -3.21
CA LEU A 11 -15.15 -16.13 -3.85
C LEU A 11 -14.80 -16.34 -5.34
N ALA A 12 -15.09 -17.53 -5.87
CA ALA A 12 -14.98 -17.80 -7.29
C ALA A 12 -15.96 -16.89 -8.05
N ALA A 13 -15.43 -15.93 -8.83
CA ALA A 13 -16.13 -14.93 -9.65
C ALA A 13 -17.27 -14.17 -8.92
N ALA A 14 -17.12 -12.85 -8.77
CA ALA A 14 -18.08 -12.03 -8.05
C ALA A 14 -19.53 -12.15 -8.61
N PRO A 15 -20.56 -12.22 -7.74
CA PRO A 15 -21.91 -11.90 -8.15
C PRO A 15 -22.03 -10.40 -8.53
N GLU A 16 -23.04 -10.16 -9.36
CA GLU A 16 -23.49 -8.97 -10.10
C GLU A 16 -22.88 -7.56 -9.93
N ARG A 17 -22.93 -6.84 -11.06
CA ARG A 17 -22.49 -5.47 -11.30
C ARG A 17 -23.12 -4.45 -10.34
N ALA A 18 -22.30 -3.86 -9.47
CA ALA A 18 -22.55 -2.52 -8.97
C ALA A 18 -21.66 -1.54 -9.75
N MET A 19 -22.28 -0.64 -10.51
CA MET A 19 -21.58 0.52 -11.08
C MET A 19 -21.14 1.41 -9.92
N VAL A 20 -19.84 1.42 -9.61
CA VAL A 20 -19.27 2.48 -8.78
C VAL A 20 -19.19 3.71 -9.68
N GLN A 21 -20.05 4.69 -9.41
CA GLN A 21 -19.92 6.02 -10.01
C GLN A 21 -18.57 6.56 -9.59
N THR A 22 -17.72 6.91 -10.55
CA THR A 22 -16.47 7.62 -10.29
C THR A 22 -16.84 8.93 -9.59
N PRO A 23 -16.47 9.14 -8.32
CA PRO A 23 -16.55 10.47 -7.76
C PRO A 23 -15.63 11.37 -8.58
N GLU A 24 -16.04 12.61 -8.84
CA GLU A 24 -15.10 13.61 -9.34
C GLU A 24 -13.88 13.61 -8.42
N ALA A 25 -12.69 13.49 -9.00
CA ALA A 25 -11.45 13.57 -8.26
C ALA A 25 -11.48 14.87 -7.46
N LYS A 26 -11.61 14.77 -6.13
CA LYS A 26 -11.52 15.94 -5.26
C LYS A 26 -10.19 16.60 -5.61
N THR A 27 -10.24 17.84 -6.10
CA THR A 27 -9.04 18.63 -6.31
C THR A 27 -8.42 18.78 -4.92
N SER A 28 -7.34 18.03 -4.68
CA SER A 28 -6.59 18.11 -3.44
C SER A 28 -6.13 19.57 -3.31
N ALA A 29 -6.72 20.30 -2.35
CA ALA A 29 -6.16 21.55 -1.91
C ALA A 29 -4.71 21.26 -1.52
N ALA A 30 -3.77 21.99 -2.11
CA ALA A 30 -2.35 21.80 -1.87
C ALA A 30 -2.07 21.89 -0.36
N LEU A 31 -2.02 20.75 0.31
CA LEU A 31 -1.40 20.64 1.63
C LEU A 31 0.04 21.05 1.41
N ALA A 32 0.39 22.24 1.90
CA ALA A 32 1.76 22.70 1.93
C ALA A 32 2.59 21.62 2.63
N SER A 33 3.31 20.83 1.82
CA SER A 33 4.17 19.77 2.27
C SER A 33 5.34 20.42 3.00
N GLN A 34 5.22 20.59 4.32
CA GLN A 34 6.39 20.78 5.15
C GLN A 34 7.23 19.52 4.98
N ARG A 35 8.36 19.64 4.29
CA ARG A 35 9.33 18.54 4.13
C ARG A 35 9.80 18.17 5.53
N SER A 36 9.46 16.98 5.98
CA SER A 36 10.11 16.42 7.17
C SER A 36 11.63 16.36 6.90
N PRO A 37 12.47 16.66 7.88
CA PRO A 37 13.92 16.56 7.72
C PRO A 37 14.30 15.13 7.30
N SER A 38 15.34 15.00 6.48
CA SER A 38 15.84 13.68 6.08
C SER A 38 16.17 12.84 7.32
N PRO A 39 15.87 11.52 7.32
CA PRO A 39 16.20 10.66 8.45
C PRO A 39 17.71 10.74 8.77
N PRO A 40 18.10 10.64 10.05
CA PRO A 40 19.50 10.55 10.43
C PRO A 40 20.17 9.34 9.74
N GLN A 41 21.48 9.40 9.52
CA GLN A 41 22.21 8.34 8.80
C GLN A 41 23.09 7.51 9.75
N GLY A 42 23.21 7.90 11.03
CA GLY A 42 23.97 7.18 12.05
C GLY A 42 23.24 5.92 12.53
N PRO A 43 23.93 4.77 12.75
CA PRO A 43 23.30 3.52 13.17
C PRO A 43 22.51 3.58 14.49
N GLY A 44 22.98 4.38 15.46
CA GLY A 44 22.27 4.59 16.74
C GLY A 44 21.14 5.60 16.65
N GLU A 45 21.36 6.67 15.88
CA GLU A 45 20.38 7.75 15.68
C GLU A 45 19.15 7.27 14.91
N LEU A 46 19.33 6.34 13.96
CA LEU A 46 18.24 5.70 13.23
C LEU A 46 17.31 4.91 14.16
N LEU A 47 17.86 4.14 15.10
CA LEU A 47 17.07 3.35 16.04
C LEU A 47 16.28 4.23 17.01
N GLU A 48 16.90 5.32 17.48
CA GLU A 48 16.21 6.30 18.33
C GLU A 48 15.11 7.03 17.56
N TYR A 49 15.37 7.40 16.31
CA TYR A 49 14.40 8.01 15.41
C TYR A 49 13.20 7.09 15.14
N GLU A 50 13.44 5.82 14.82
CA GLU A 50 12.38 4.83 14.59
C GLU A 50 11.55 4.60 15.86
N ARG A 51 12.18 4.53 17.04
CA ARG A 51 11.46 4.42 18.32
C ARG A 51 10.59 5.65 18.59
N ALA A 52 11.07 6.84 18.28
CA ALA A 52 10.28 8.07 18.43
C ALA A 52 9.08 8.09 17.49
N LEU A 53 9.23 7.58 16.26
CA LEU A 53 8.12 7.46 15.31
C LEU A 53 7.10 6.41 15.72
N ALA A 54 7.54 5.30 16.31
CA ALA A 54 6.65 4.22 16.73
C ALA A 54 5.66 4.66 17.83
N VAL A 55 6.00 5.70 18.61
CA VAL A 55 5.12 6.25 19.65
C VAL A 55 4.40 7.53 19.22
N ARG A 56 4.56 7.97 17.96
CA ARG A 56 3.92 9.17 17.46
C ARG A 56 2.40 8.95 17.44
N PRO A 57 1.61 9.85 18.06
CA PRO A 57 0.16 9.67 18.13
C PRO A 57 -0.46 9.77 16.74
N VAL A 58 -1.05 8.66 16.30
CA VAL A 58 -1.93 8.56 15.12
C VAL A 58 -3.36 8.38 15.64
N PRO A 59 -4.38 9.07 15.09
CA PRO A 59 -5.77 8.87 15.53
C PRO A 59 -6.13 7.38 15.48
N ALA A 60 -6.72 6.82 16.54
CA ALA A 60 -7.07 5.40 16.57
C ALA A 60 -8.10 5.05 15.47
N PRO A 61 -7.95 3.91 14.77
CA PRO A 61 -8.98 3.47 13.83
C PRO A 61 -10.25 3.04 14.56
N PRO A 62 -11.42 3.07 13.90
CA PRO A 62 -12.62 2.47 14.46
C PRO A 62 -12.46 0.95 14.59
N GLY A 63 -12.95 0.37 15.69
CA GLY A 63 -12.93 -1.07 15.94
C GLY A 63 -11.76 -1.55 16.81
N THR A 64 -11.55 -2.87 16.83
CA THR A 64 -10.47 -3.51 17.60
C THR A 64 -9.19 -3.53 16.76
N VAL A 65 -8.10 -3.01 17.31
CA VAL A 65 -6.77 -3.10 16.68
C VAL A 65 -6.17 -4.48 16.98
N HIS A 66 -5.91 -5.26 15.93
CA HIS A 66 -5.26 -6.57 16.05
C HIS A 66 -3.74 -6.48 16.09
N GLU A 67 -3.17 -5.60 15.27
CA GLU A 67 -1.73 -5.36 15.16
C GLU A 67 -1.52 -3.88 14.80
N ASP A 68 -0.47 -3.27 15.36
CA ASP A 68 0.00 -1.93 15.00
C ASP A 68 1.52 -1.99 14.83
N VAL A 69 2.00 -1.67 13.63
CA VAL A 69 3.39 -1.88 13.24
C VAL A 69 3.92 -0.65 12.52
N LEU A 70 5.01 -0.07 13.04
CA LEU A 70 5.82 0.86 12.28
C LEU A 70 6.69 0.07 11.28
N VAL A 71 6.53 0.35 9.99
CA VAL A 71 7.45 -0.13 8.96
C VAL A 71 8.58 0.90 8.80
N PRO A 72 9.84 0.56 9.09
CA PRO A 72 10.95 1.50 8.96
C PRO A 72 11.13 2.02 7.53
N ALA A 73 11.80 3.17 7.38
CA ALA A 73 12.19 3.67 6.08
C ALA A 73 13.03 2.63 5.33
N ARG A 74 12.70 2.38 4.05
CA ARG A 74 13.30 1.30 3.24
C ARG A 74 13.08 -0.11 3.80
N GLY A 75 12.24 -0.28 4.81
CA GLY A 75 11.85 -1.57 5.37
C GLY A 75 10.68 -2.21 4.63
N PHE A 76 10.16 -3.27 5.23
CA PHE A 76 9.00 -4.01 4.75
C PHE A 76 8.20 -4.55 5.94
N LEU A 77 6.92 -4.81 5.71
CA LEU A 77 6.11 -5.62 6.59
C LEU A 77 6.21 -7.09 6.12
N PRO A 78 6.58 -8.06 6.98
CA PRO A 78 6.51 -9.47 6.58
C PRO A 78 5.08 -9.87 6.22
N ALA A 79 4.92 -10.81 5.30
CA ALA A 79 3.60 -11.19 4.81
C ALA A 79 2.66 -11.56 5.97
N ARG A 80 1.44 -11.01 5.94
CA ARG A 80 0.40 -11.27 6.92
C ARG A 80 -0.78 -11.95 6.24
N LEU A 81 -1.34 -12.96 6.89
CA LEU A 81 -2.67 -13.44 6.55
C LEU A 81 -3.68 -12.43 7.10
N LEU A 82 -4.55 -11.94 6.23
CA LEU A 82 -5.58 -10.98 6.61
C LEU A 82 -6.95 -11.67 6.45
N PRO A 83 -7.65 -11.95 7.56
CA PRO A 83 -8.99 -12.50 7.53
C PRO A 83 -9.95 -11.64 6.70
N ALA A 84 -10.92 -12.30 6.06
CA ALA A 84 -11.97 -11.60 5.34
C ALA A 84 -12.81 -10.75 6.32
N GLY A 85 -13.10 -9.50 5.94
CA GLY A 85 -13.82 -8.54 6.78
C GLY A 85 -12.91 -7.58 7.55
N ASP A 86 -11.65 -7.96 7.80
CA ASP A 86 -10.68 -7.09 8.47
C ASP A 86 -10.31 -5.89 7.59
N VAL A 87 -9.77 -4.87 8.24
CA VAL A 87 -9.31 -3.63 7.60
C VAL A 87 -7.84 -3.43 7.90
N MET A 88 -7.04 -3.27 6.84
CA MET A 88 -5.68 -2.76 6.96
C MET A 88 -5.71 -1.25 6.74
N ARG A 89 -5.13 -0.51 7.68
CA ARG A 89 -4.94 0.93 7.59
C ARG A 89 -3.47 1.24 7.40
N ILE A 90 -3.15 2.04 6.40
CA ILE A 90 -1.79 2.50 6.11
C ILE A 90 -1.73 4.00 6.40
N VAL A 91 -0.84 4.39 7.32
CA VAL A 91 -0.63 5.78 7.69
C VAL A 91 0.80 6.18 7.39
N ASP A 92 0.97 7.28 6.66
CA ASP A 92 2.25 7.95 6.48
C ASP A 92 2.46 8.91 7.66
N VAL A 93 3.32 8.49 8.58
CA VAL A 93 3.58 9.13 9.87
C VAL A 93 4.38 10.44 9.77
N GLU A 94 5.07 10.66 8.64
CA GLU A 94 5.95 11.81 8.44
C GLU A 94 5.65 12.64 7.20
N GLY A 95 4.76 12.16 6.33
CA GLY A 95 4.43 12.80 5.07
C GLY A 95 5.37 12.40 3.94
N GLN A 96 4.86 12.48 2.71
CA GLN A 96 5.57 12.24 1.45
C GLN A 96 6.08 10.81 1.23
N GLN A 97 5.76 9.85 2.10
CA GLN A 97 6.12 8.46 1.89
C GLN A 97 5.13 7.76 0.94
N VAL A 98 5.65 6.93 0.05
CA VAL A 98 4.86 6.04 -0.81
C VAL A 98 5.07 4.60 -0.35
N ALA A 99 3.99 3.81 -0.34
CA ALA A 99 4.04 2.38 -0.04
C ALA A 99 3.69 1.58 -1.30
N ASP A 100 4.53 0.59 -1.62
CA ASP A 100 4.20 -0.43 -2.61
C ASP A 100 3.46 -1.58 -1.92
N LEU A 101 2.34 -2.00 -2.48
CA LEU A 101 1.45 -3.01 -1.89
C LEU A 101 1.11 -4.10 -2.90
N ILE A 102 1.04 -5.33 -2.41
CA ILE A 102 0.63 -6.49 -3.20
C ILE A 102 -0.24 -7.41 -2.35
N PHE A 103 -1.28 -7.98 -2.95
CA PHE A 103 -2.14 -8.96 -2.29
C PHE A 103 -1.94 -10.33 -2.92
N TYR A 104 -1.95 -11.37 -2.09
CA TYR A 104 -1.86 -12.75 -2.54
C TYR A 104 -3.11 -13.53 -2.13
N ASP A 105 -3.51 -14.47 -2.98
CA ASP A 105 -4.41 -15.54 -2.58
C ASP A 105 -3.64 -16.54 -1.70
N PRO A 106 -3.99 -16.70 -0.42
CA PRO A 106 -3.26 -17.57 0.49
C PRO A 106 -3.33 -19.05 0.09
N ALA A 107 -4.35 -19.46 -0.67
CA ALA A 107 -4.45 -20.82 -1.19
C ALA A 107 -3.68 -21.02 -2.50
N ASN A 108 -3.33 -19.93 -3.19
CA ASN A 108 -2.60 -19.98 -4.45
C ASN A 108 -1.80 -18.69 -4.67
N LEU A 109 -0.55 -18.65 -4.21
CA LEU A 109 0.32 -17.47 -4.34
C LEU A 109 0.61 -17.04 -5.79
N LYS A 110 0.33 -17.90 -6.79
CA LYS A 110 0.39 -17.50 -8.22
C LYS A 110 -0.80 -16.63 -8.64
N ASN A 111 -1.88 -16.63 -7.87
CA ASN A 111 -3.04 -15.75 -7.99
C ASN A 111 -2.88 -14.55 -7.06
N LEU A 112 -2.14 -13.54 -7.51
CA LEU A 112 -1.92 -12.29 -6.79
C LEU A 112 -2.71 -11.14 -7.41
N SER A 113 -2.70 -9.98 -6.74
CA SER A 113 -3.27 -8.73 -7.28
C SER A 113 -2.70 -8.42 -8.66
N SER A 114 -3.60 -8.12 -9.59
CA SER A 114 -3.33 -7.77 -10.98
C SER A 114 -3.64 -6.30 -11.20
N MET A 115 -2.60 -5.54 -11.54
CA MET A 115 -2.75 -4.12 -11.91
C MET A 115 -3.68 -3.99 -13.11
N THR A 116 -3.51 -4.85 -14.12
CA THR A 116 -4.33 -4.83 -15.34
C THR A 116 -5.81 -5.05 -15.03
N ASN A 117 -6.15 -6.10 -14.26
CA ASN A 117 -7.56 -6.36 -13.93
C ASN A 117 -8.12 -5.23 -13.05
N THR A 118 -7.32 -4.71 -12.13
CA THR A 118 -7.69 -3.58 -11.29
C THR A 118 -8.00 -2.35 -12.13
N VAL A 119 -7.17 -2.01 -13.11
CA VAL A 119 -7.42 -0.88 -14.02
C VAL A 119 -8.66 -1.11 -14.88
N LEU A 120 -8.80 -2.30 -15.47
CA LEU A 120 -9.90 -2.61 -16.39
C LEU A 120 -11.26 -2.58 -15.69
N VAL A 121 -11.36 -3.17 -14.51
CA VAL A 121 -12.64 -3.27 -13.79
C VAL A 121 -13.02 -1.93 -13.17
N ASN A 122 -12.07 -1.22 -12.56
CA ASN A 122 -12.33 0.13 -12.01
C ASN A 122 -12.46 1.20 -13.11
N ARG A 123 -12.02 0.91 -14.35
CA ARG A 123 -11.97 1.85 -15.49
C ARG A 123 -11.12 3.09 -15.20
N THR A 124 -10.15 2.97 -14.31
CA THR A 124 -9.21 4.03 -13.94
C THR A 124 -7.92 3.41 -13.45
N TRP A 125 -6.82 4.12 -13.68
CA TRP A 125 -5.51 3.80 -13.12
C TRP A 125 -5.21 4.56 -11.83
N ARG A 126 -6.04 5.55 -11.50
CA ARG A 126 -6.04 6.28 -10.24
C ARG A 126 -7.16 5.73 -9.38
N ILE A 127 -6.81 4.99 -8.34
CA ILE A 127 -7.77 4.40 -7.41
C ILE A 127 -7.82 5.19 -6.10
N THR A 128 -8.99 5.18 -5.50
CA THR A 128 -9.33 5.86 -4.24
C THR A 128 -10.54 5.14 -3.63
N THR A 129 -11.13 5.69 -2.57
CA THR A 129 -12.37 5.20 -1.94
C THR A 129 -13.38 4.66 -2.95
N GLY A 130 -13.88 3.45 -2.69
CA GLY A 130 -14.86 2.74 -3.51
C GLY A 130 -14.23 1.82 -4.59
N HIS A 131 -12.97 2.05 -4.96
CA HIS A 131 -12.27 1.19 -5.92
C HIS A 131 -11.75 -0.08 -5.25
N ALA A 132 -11.70 -1.16 -6.03
CA ALA A 132 -11.31 -2.48 -5.53
C ALA A 132 -10.05 -3.01 -6.22
N PHE A 133 -9.27 -3.81 -5.50
CA PHE A 133 -8.14 -4.56 -6.03
C PHE A 133 -8.61 -5.92 -6.53
N TYR A 134 -8.13 -6.33 -7.70
CA TYR A 134 -8.53 -7.58 -8.35
C TYR A 134 -7.35 -8.50 -8.55
N ALA A 135 -7.56 -9.80 -8.31
CA ALA A 135 -6.58 -10.85 -8.53
C ALA A 135 -6.36 -11.13 -10.03
N LYS A 136 -5.30 -11.86 -10.37
CA LYS A 136 -5.02 -12.33 -11.74
C LYS A 136 -6.17 -13.14 -12.34
N LEU A 137 -6.81 -14.00 -11.53
CA LEU A 137 -7.96 -14.80 -11.96
C LEU A 137 -9.31 -14.04 -11.85
N GLY A 138 -9.27 -12.74 -11.53
CA GLY A 138 -10.43 -11.85 -11.60
C GLY A 138 -11.27 -11.75 -10.32
N GLN A 139 -10.91 -12.47 -9.26
CA GLN A 139 -11.58 -12.30 -7.96
C GLN A 139 -11.30 -10.91 -7.38
N ARG A 140 -12.28 -10.35 -6.68
CA ARG A 140 -12.09 -9.13 -5.88
C ARG A 140 -11.38 -9.51 -4.60
N MET A 141 -10.26 -8.86 -4.30
CA MET A 141 -9.45 -9.17 -3.12
C MET A 141 -9.71 -8.19 -1.98
N ALA A 142 -9.79 -6.90 -2.30
CA ALA A 142 -9.88 -5.84 -1.31
C ALA A 142 -10.56 -4.59 -1.89
N THR A 143 -11.03 -3.68 -1.04
CA THR A 143 -11.62 -2.39 -1.45
C THR A 143 -11.10 -1.28 -0.56
N ILE A 144 -10.76 -0.15 -1.17
CA ILE A 144 -10.44 1.07 -0.44
C ILE A 144 -11.74 1.63 0.13
N ILE A 145 -11.86 1.70 1.44
CA ILE A 145 -13.08 2.17 2.13
C ILE A 145 -12.94 3.60 2.64
N GLU A 146 -11.72 4.08 2.89
CA GLU A 146 -11.40 5.46 3.23
C GLU A 146 -10.03 5.82 2.64
N ASP A 147 -9.87 7.05 2.17
CA ASP A 147 -8.64 7.54 1.54
C ASP A 147 -8.53 9.06 1.67
N THR A 148 -7.49 9.52 2.35
CA THR A 148 -7.17 10.95 2.51
C THR A 148 -6.21 11.50 1.44
N VAL A 149 -5.58 10.62 0.66
CA VAL A 149 -4.69 11.00 -0.46
C VAL A 149 -5.52 11.44 -1.67
N GLY A 150 -6.63 10.75 -1.92
CA GLY A 150 -7.57 11.02 -3.02
C GLY A 150 -7.12 10.49 -4.38
N THR A 151 -5.87 10.03 -4.52
CA THR A 151 -5.37 9.33 -5.72
C THR A 151 -4.18 8.44 -5.37
N ASN A 152 -4.35 7.14 -5.61
CA ASN A 152 -3.32 6.13 -5.56
C ASN A 152 -3.15 5.52 -6.96
N VAL A 153 -1.93 5.17 -7.34
CA VAL A 153 -1.63 4.75 -8.71
C VAL A 153 -1.44 3.24 -8.78
N VAL A 154 -2.22 2.58 -9.64
CA VAL A 154 -2.06 1.15 -9.98
C VAL A 154 -1.41 0.98 -11.35
N LEU A 155 -0.33 1.73 -11.56
CA LEU A 155 0.51 1.72 -12.76
C LEU A 155 1.97 1.89 -12.37
N GLY A 156 2.86 1.39 -13.24
CA GLY A 156 4.29 1.38 -12.97
C GLY A 156 4.64 0.28 -11.98
N GLY A 157 5.55 -0.61 -12.37
CA GLY A 157 6.11 -1.57 -11.43
C GLY A 157 6.86 -0.85 -10.30
N PHE A 158 7.12 -1.58 -9.23
CA PHE A 158 7.92 -1.10 -8.11
C PHE A 158 9.40 -0.94 -8.48
N CYS A 159 10.13 -0.14 -7.70
CA CYS A 159 11.54 0.07 -7.94
C CYS A 159 12.34 -1.24 -7.79
N ASN A 160 13.36 -1.41 -8.62
CA ASN A 160 14.29 -2.54 -8.58
C ASN A 160 15.68 -2.10 -9.07
N PRO A 161 16.74 -2.84 -8.71
CA PRO A 161 18.11 -2.42 -9.00
C PRO A 161 18.37 -2.22 -10.50
N ASP A 162 17.83 -3.09 -11.35
CA ASP A 162 18.01 -3.02 -12.81
C ASP A 162 17.36 -1.75 -13.39
N LEU A 163 16.12 -1.45 -12.95
CA LEU A 163 15.42 -0.23 -13.34
C LEU A 163 16.10 1.03 -12.79
N ASN A 164 16.65 0.98 -11.58
CA ASN A 164 17.34 2.11 -10.98
C ASN A 164 18.66 2.40 -11.70
N GLN A 165 19.40 1.37 -12.09
CA GLN A 165 20.59 1.53 -12.93
C GLN A 165 20.22 2.13 -14.29
N LEU A 166 19.16 1.62 -14.93
CA LEU A 166 18.73 2.14 -16.23
C LEU A 166 18.22 3.59 -16.15
N ARG A 167 17.44 3.93 -15.11
CA ARG A 167 16.81 5.26 -14.96
C ARG A 167 17.76 6.32 -14.43
N TYR A 168 18.65 5.94 -13.51
CA TYR A 168 19.44 6.88 -12.71
C TYR A 168 20.95 6.65 -12.80
N GLY A 169 21.41 5.56 -13.42
CA GLY A 169 22.84 5.23 -13.52
C GLY A 169 23.45 4.74 -12.20
N ILE A 170 22.64 4.38 -11.20
CA ILE A 170 23.12 4.00 -9.86
C ILE A 170 22.85 2.52 -9.62
N THR A 171 23.87 1.81 -9.11
CA THR A 171 23.81 0.40 -8.73
C THR A 171 23.80 0.22 -7.21
N GLY A 172 23.46 -0.97 -6.73
CA GLY A 172 23.50 -1.29 -5.29
C GLY A 172 22.42 -0.58 -4.45
N THR A 173 21.40 0.00 -5.08
CA THR A 173 20.32 0.69 -4.37
C THR A 173 19.38 -0.28 -3.67
N HIS A 174 18.93 0.08 -2.46
CA HIS A 174 17.74 -0.52 -1.86
C HIS A 174 16.54 -0.41 -2.82
N SER A 175 15.64 -1.41 -2.77
CA SER A 175 14.50 -1.43 -3.68
C SER A 175 13.30 -2.17 -3.10
N CYS A 176 12.12 -1.74 -3.48
CA CYS A 176 10.85 -2.37 -3.15
C CYS A 176 10.79 -3.83 -3.66
N ARG A 177 11.47 -4.16 -4.77
CA ARG A 177 11.61 -5.56 -5.20
C ARG A 177 12.32 -6.43 -4.17
N ALA A 178 13.44 -5.95 -3.62
CA ALA A 178 14.18 -6.69 -2.60
C ALA A 178 13.37 -6.81 -1.31
N ASN A 179 12.69 -5.73 -0.92
CA ASN A 179 11.81 -5.68 0.24
C ASN A 179 10.64 -6.67 0.11
N LEU A 180 10.01 -6.75 -1.05
CA LEU A 180 8.95 -7.71 -1.33
C LEU A 180 9.46 -9.16 -1.27
N ALA A 181 10.66 -9.43 -1.79
CA ALA A 181 11.25 -10.77 -1.68
C ALA A 181 11.49 -11.14 -0.22
N ALA A 182 12.06 -10.23 0.57
CA ALA A 182 12.34 -10.42 1.98
C ALA A 182 11.06 -10.59 2.82
N SER A 183 10.00 -9.83 2.52
CA SER A 183 8.72 -9.95 3.24
C SER A 183 8.07 -11.31 3.13
N MET A 184 8.35 -12.05 2.04
CA MET A 184 7.79 -13.38 1.80
C MET A 184 8.60 -14.51 2.44
N THR A 185 9.81 -14.22 2.94
CA THR A 185 10.74 -15.21 3.52
C THR A 185 11.04 -14.99 5.00
N ALA A 186 10.61 -13.85 5.55
CA ALA A 186 10.82 -13.45 6.94
C ALA A 186 9.82 -14.10 7.89
#